data_AF-A0A928HPH9-F1
#
_entry.id   AF-A0A928HPH9-F1
#
_cell.length_a   1.000
_cell.length_b   1.000
_cell.length_c   1.000
_cell.angle_alpha   90.00
_cell.angle_beta   90.00
_cell.angle_gamma   90.00
#
_symmetry.space_group_name_H-M   'P 1'
#
loop_
_entity.id
_entity.type
_entity.pdbx_description
1 polymer ?
#
loop_
_entity_poly.entity_id
_entity_poly.type
_entity_poly.pdbx_seq_one_letter_code
_entity_poly.pdbx_strand_id
1 'polypeptide(L)'
;MMVGILPSVKSLFCSVCFIKMKMLTNIKRENNNGRSMVEMLGVLAVIGVLSVGGMSAYGIGMKKYKISSLKDTVLHTLKIYGNLSSTGLDYYRIEGADAQEEIKEYNFISPCQLDSSAIPGASGYKVCRLPLGEQYIKIVPMEGRENMYSYMYFVTLTPSNAEVCSALLTAGWEELLPNDWWTRGKMWITSQNGSETLYGQTYTIPRSMAYKSKVCAKICKDSLKYCTIIFDFVGYN
;
A
#
# COMPACT_ATOMS: atom_id res chain seq x y z
N MET A 1 -8.51 -19.27 14.51
CA MET A 1 -8.88 -18.25 13.51
C MET A 1 -8.89 -16.90 14.23
N MET A 2 -7.81 -16.13 14.07
CA MET A 2 -7.58 -14.87 14.79
C MET A 2 -8.49 -13.78 14.22
N VAL A 3 -9.56 -13.47 14.95
CA VAL A 3 -10.34 -12.26 14.72
C VAL A 3 -9.53 -11.10 15.28
N GLY A 4 -8.86 -10.36 14.37
CA GLY A 4 -8.14 -9.14 14.70
C GLY A 4 -9.09 -8.08 15.22
N ILE A 5 -9.17 -7.99 16.54
CA ILE A 5 -9.87 -6.92 17.24
C ILE A 5 -9.07 -5.63 16.99
N LEU A 6 -9.52 -4.81 16.05
CA LEU A 6 -9.28 -3.37 16.09
C LEU A 6 -9.75 -2.89 17.47
N PRO A 7 -8.87 -2.39 18.35
CA PRO A 7 -9.36 -1.79 19.58
C PRO A 7 -10.10 -0.51 19.16
N SER A 8 -11.43 -0.57 19.27
CA SER A 8 -12.28 0.61 19.33
C SER A 8 -11.61 1.65 20.25
N VAL A 9 -11.61 2.92 19.86
CA VAL A 9 -11.00 4.05 20.58
C VAL A 9 -11.34 4.07 22.09
N LYS A 10 -12.45 3.41 22.49
CA LYS A 10 -12.83 3.13 23.89
C LYS A 10 -11.79 2.31 24.69
N SER A 11 -11.03 1.43 24.05
CA SER A 11 -9.99 0.58 24.68
C SER A 11 -8.69 1.35 24.96
N LEU A 12 -8.32 2.32 24.12
CA LEU A 12 -7.16 3.18 24.41
C LEU A 12 -7.41 4.09 25.62
N PHE A 13 -8.65 4.53 25.83
CA PHE A 13 -9.02 5.22 27.07
C PHE A 13 -8.80 4.35 28.32
N CYS A 14 -8.94 3.02 28.22
CA CYS A 14 -8.73 2.10 29.34
C CYS A 14 -7.23 1.91 29.68
N SER A 15 -6.35 1.79 28.67
CA SER A 15 -4.90 1.63 28.91
C SER A 15 -4.20 2.94 29.33
N VAL A 16 -4.60 4.09 28.78
CA VAL A 16 -4.08 5.39 29.23
C VAL A 16 -4.54 5.69 30.66
N CYS A 17 -5.72 5.22 31.07
CA CYS A 17 -6.19 5.29 32.46
C CYS A 17 -5.30 4.48 33.41
N PHE A 18 -4.82 3.31 32.99
CA PHE A 18 -3.96 2.44 33.82
C PHE A 18 -2.53 2.97 34.01
N ILE A 19 -1.93 3.56 32.97
CA ILE A 19 -0.57 4.16 33.09
C ILE A 19 -0.61 5.41 33.97
N LYS A 20 -1.70 6.19 33.91
CA LYS A 20 -1.92 7.36 34.77
C LYS A 20 -1.94 7.00 36.26
N MET A 21 -2.35 5.78 36.62
CA MET A 21 -2.41 5.34 38.00
C MET A 21 -1.07 4.81 38.55
N LYS A 22 -0.15 4.34 37.70
CA LYS A 22 1.15 3.78 38.14
C LYS A 22 2.27 4.83 38.24
N MET A 23 2.20 5.91 37.45
CA MET A 23 3.15 7.03 37.58
C MET A 23 2.85 7.92 38.79
N LEU A 24 1.58 8.06 39.17
CA LEU A 24 1.16 8.84 40.35
C LEU A 24 1.38 8.09 41.67
N THR A 25 1.56 6.77 41.65
CA THR A 25 1.71 5.96 42.88
C THR A 25 3.15 5.84 43.38
N ASN A 26 4.16 6.20 42.58
CA ASN A 26 5.56 6.31 43.03
C ASN A 26 5.94 7.72 43.52
N ILE A 27 5.00 8.69 43.46
CA ILE A 27 5.16 9.99 44.12
C ILE A 27 4.43 9.90 45.48
N LYS A 28 4.93 9.08 46.39
CA LYS A 28 4.52 9.20 47.79
C LYS A 28 5.72 9.11 48.72
N ARG A 29 5.95 10.25 49.38
CA ARG A 29 6.78 10.53 50.56
C ARG A 29 8.22 10.94 50.31
N GLU A 30 8.38 12.07 49.65
CA GLU A 30 9.40 13.05 50.02
C GLU A 30 8.60 14.33 50.33
N ASN A 31 8.85 14.99 51.46
CA ASN A 31 8.04 16.07 52.02
C ASN A 31 7.46 17.06 50.98
N ASN A 32 6.13 17.04 50.78
CA ASN A 32 5.40 17.97 49.91
C ASN A 32 5.31 19.41 50.45
N ASN A 33 6.09 19.75 51.48
CA ASN A 33 6.13 21.09 52.05
C ASN A 33 7.09 21.97 51.21
N GLY A 34 6.60 22.51 50.10
CA GLY A 34 7.31 23.55 49.35
C GLY A 34 7.23 23.49 47.82
N ARG A 35 6.61 22.48 47.21
CA ARG A 35 6.41 22.50 45.76
C ARG A 35 5.27 23.44 45.39
N SER A 36 5.62 24.51 44.68
CA SER A 36 4.66 25.53 44.24
C SER A 36 3.58 24.88 43.39
N MET A 37 2.33 25.32 43.57
CA MET A 37 1.15 24.90 42.79
C MET A 37 1.42 24.95 41.27
N VAL A 38 2.30 25.86 40.86
CA VAL A 38 2.79 26.05 39.49
C VAL A 38 3.63 24.86 38.97
N GLU A 39 4.47 24.24 39.80
CA GLU A 39 5.34 23.12 39.37
C GLU A 39 4.51 21.88 39.00
N MET A 40 3.44 21.61 39.75
CA MET A 40 2.56 20.47 39.50
C MET A 40 1.60 20.73 38.33
N LEU A 41 1.18 21.99 38.12
CA LEU A 41 0.43 22.42 36.93
C LEU A 41 1.30 22.33 35.66
N GLY A 42 2.59 22.66 35.74
CA GLY A 42 3.53 22.54 34.62
C GLY A 42 3.66 21.10 34.11
N VAL A 43 3.79 20.12 35.01
CA VAL A 43 3.89 18.70 34.63
C VAL A 43 2.59 18.18 34.00
N LEU A 44 1.43 18.58 34.52
CA LEU A 44 0.13 18.21 33.95
C LEU A 44 -0.07 18.80 32.53
N ALA A 45 0.39 20.04 32.31
CA ALA A 45 0.34 20.68 31.00
C ALA A 45 1.20 19.92 29.96
N VAL A 46 2.42 19.52 30.33
CA VAL A 46 3.32 18.75 29.45
C VAL A 46 2.73 17.38 29.12
N ILE A 47 2.17 16.66 30.10
CA ILE A 47 1.52 15.36 29.87
C ILE A 47 0.30 15.50 28.96
N GLY A 48 -0.50 16.56 29.13
CA GLY A 48 -1.65 16.87 28.28
C GLY A 48 -1.25 17.07 26.82
N VAL A 49 -0.24 17.90 26.57
CA VAL A 49 0.27 18.20 25.22
C VAL A 49 0.89 16.95 24.57
N LEU A 50 1.71 16.18 25.31
CA LEU A 50 2.32 14.96 24.79
C LEU A 50 1.29 13.86 24.48
N SER A 51 0.20 13.77 25.25
CA SER A 51 -0.85 12.77 25.02
C SER A 51 -1.61 13.03 23.71
N VAL A 52 -1.99 14.28 23.43
CA VAL A 52 -2.69 14.66 22.19
C VAL A 52 -1.74 14.63 21.00
N GLY A 53 -0.47 15.04 21.19
CA GLY A 53 0.58 14.94 20.18
C GLY A 53 0.90 13.50 19.79
N GLY A 54 1.03 12.59 20.75
CA GLY A 54 1.30 11.17 20.50
C GLY A 54 0.16 10.45 19.78
N MET A 55 -1.09 10.77 20.11
CA MET A 55 -2.25 10.16 19.45
C MET A 55 -2.39 10.55 17.98
N SER A 56 -2.14 11.83 17.64
CA SER A 56 -2.15 12.28 16.25
C SER A 56 -0.94 11.78 15.45
N ALA A 57 0.22 11.67 16.08
CA ALA A 57 1.44 11.14 15.47
C ALA A 57 1.31 9.66 15.08
N TYR A 58 0.65 8.84 15.91
CA TYR A 58 0.48 7.41 15.65
C TYR A 58 -0.24 7.13 14.31
N GLY A 59 -1.32 7.86 14.03
CA GLY A 59 -2.08 7.70 12.79
C GLY A 59 -1.27 8.05 11.54
N ILE A 60 -0.44 9.10 11.60
CA ILE A 60 0.40 9.55 10.49
C ILE A 60 1.55 8.55 10.25
N GLY A 61 2.19 8.06 11.32
CA GLY A 61 3.26 7.07 11.22
C GLY A 61 2.77 5.74 10.63
N MET A 62 1.60 5.27 11.07
CA MET A 62 1.00 4.05 10.56
C MET A 62 0.64 4.17 9.07
N LYS A 63 0.14 5.33 8.62
CA LYS A 63 -0.10 5.57 7.18
C LYS A 63 1.21 5.46 6.38
N LYS A 64 2.29 6.12 6.81
CA LYS A 64 3.60 6.06 6.14
C LYS A 64 4.17 4.63 6.08
N TYR A 65 4.04 3.88 7.17
CA TYR A 65 4.47 2.48 7.23
C TYR A 65 3.73 1.62 6.19
N LYS A 66 2.40 1.73 6.14
CA LYS A 66 1.59 0.97 5.18
C LYS A 66 1.93 1.32 3.72
N ILE A 67 2.18 2.59 3.42
CA ILE A 67 2.58 3.03 2.07
C ILE A 67 3.94 2.44 1.69
N SER A 68 4.90 2.47 2.61
CA SER A 68 6.25 1.94 2.37
C SER A 68 6.20 0.43 2.15
N SER A 69 5.45 -0.29 2.99
CA SER A 69 5.25 -1.74 2.82
C SER A 69 4.56 -2.09 1.49
N LEU A 70 3.57 -1.30 1.06
CA LEU A 70 2.94 -1.47 -0.25
C LEU A 70 3.95 -1.24 -1.38
N LYS A 71 4.74 -0.17 -1.30
CA LYS A 71 5.79 0.15 -2.28
C LYS A 71 6.79 -1.00 -2.40
N ASP A 72 7.25 -1.53 -1.27
CA ASP A 72 8.21 -2.63 -1.24
C ASP A 72 7.62 -3.91 -1.83
N THR A 73 6.34 -4.19 -1.54
CA THR A 73 5.61 -5.33 -2.13
C THR A 73 5.53 -5.20 -3.64
N VAL A 74 5.09 -4.04 -4.16
CA VAL A 74 5.01 -3.80 -5.60
C VAL A 74 6.39 -3.97 -6.24
N LEU A 75 7.43 -3.38 -5.67
CA LEU A 75 8.79 -3.47 -6.20
C LEU A 75 9.30 -4.92 -6.24
N HIS A 76 9.05 -5.68 -5.18
CA HIS A 76 9.39 -7.09 -5.10
C HIS A 76 8.70 -7.89 -6.21
N THR A 77 7.37 -7.77 -6.34
CA THR A 77 6.60 -8.46 -7.37
C THR A 77 7.09 -8.10 -8.77
N LEU A 78 7.32 -6.80 -9.01
CA LEU A 78 7.80 -6.33 -10.29
C LEU A 78 9.13 -6.99 -10.65
N LYS A 79 10.12 -6.95 -9.76
CA LYS A 79 11.44 -7.59 -9.98
C LYS A 79 11.34 -9.08 -10.33
N ILE A 80 10.42 -9.81 -9.72
CA ILE A 80 10.21 -11.22 -10.05
C ILE A 80 9.70 -11.37 -11.50
N TYR A 81 8.81 -10.51 -12.00
CA TYR A 81 8.44 -10.51 -13.42
C TYR A 81 9.62 -10.32 -14.36
N GLY A 82 10.59 -9.50 -13.99
CA GLY A 82 11.81 -9.33 -14.78
C GLY A 82 12.62 -10.60 -14.92
N ASN A 83 12.58 -11.45 -13.89
CA ASN A 83 13.32 -12.70 -13.82
C ASN A 83 12.50 -13.91 -14.27
N LEU A 84 11.25 -13.72 -14.70
CA LEU A 84 10.31 -14.81 -14.90
C LEU A 84 10.77 -15.79 -16.00
N SER A 85 11.36 -15.24 -17.08
CA SER A 85 12.00 -16.01 -18.16
C SER A 85 13.15 -16.90 -17.63
N SER A 86 13.83 -16.50 -16.54
CA SER A 86 14.88 -17.31 -15.92
C SER A 86 14.36 -18.34 -14.90
N THR A 87 13.12 -18.19 -14.41
CA THR A 87 12.53 -19.08 -13.40
C THR A 87 11.76 -20.27 -13.99
N GLY A 88 11.55 -20.31 -15.31
CA GLY A 88 10.76 -21.36 -15.96
C GLY A 88 9.28 -21.34 -15.60
N LEU A 89 8.80 -20.19 -15.11
CA LEU A 89 7.39 -19.96 -14.83
C LEU A 89 6.76 -19.42 -16.10
N ASP A 90 5.88 -20.21 -16.72
CA ASP A 90 5.20 -19.79 -17.94
C ASP A 90 3.81 -19.23 -17.63
N TYR A 91 3.27 -18.45 -18.57
CA TYR A 91 1.89 -17.95 -18.56
C TYR A 91 0.86 -18.99 -18.09
N TYR A 92 0.96 -20.23 -18.58
CA TYR A 92 0.04 -21.32 -18.27
C TYR A 92 0.03 -21.71 -16.79
N ARG A 93 1.16 -21.55 -16.09
CA ARG A 93 1.29 -21.94 -14.69
C ARG A 93 0.70 -20.90 -13.74
N ILE A 94 0.82 -19.62 -14.11
CA ILE A 94 0.31 -18.47 -13.33
C ILE A 94 -1.20 -18.21 -13.58
N GLU A 95 -1.77 -18.64 -14.70
CA GLU A 95 -3.23 -18.62 -14.92
C GLU A 95 -3.93 -19.96 -14.61
N GLY A 96 -3.17 -21.00 -14.26
CA GLY A 96 -3.69 -22.34 -13.94
C GLY A 96 -4.32 -22.46 -12.55
N ALA A 97 -4.94 -23.61 -12.28
CA ALA A 97 -5.54 -23.92 -10.98
C ALA A 97 -4.51 -23.89 -9.82
N ASP A 98 -3.25 -24.21 -10.13
CA ASP A 98 -2.12 -24.31 -9.18
C ASP A 98 -1.36 -22.98 -8.99
N ALA A 99 -1.78 -21.90 -9.67
CA ALA A 99 -1.14 -20.59 -9.58
C ALA A 99 -1.04 -20.06 -8.14
N GLN A 100 -1.91 -20.51 -7.22
CA GLN A 100 -1.82 -20.11 -5.81
C GLN A 100 -0.60 -20.71 -5.10
N GLU A 101 -0.21 -21.92 -5.45
CA GLU A 101 0.95 -22.58 -4.86
C GLU A 101 2.21 -21.93 -5.40
N GLU A 102 2.27 -21.64 -6.69
CA GLU A 102 3.43 -20.98 -7.32
C GLU A 102 3.57 -19.52 -6.90
N ILE A 103 2.49 -18.75 -6.84
CA ILE A 103 2.53 -17.36 -6.34
C ILE A 103 3.04 -17.32 -4.90
N LYS A 104 2.71 -18.33 -4.07
CA LYS A 104 3.21 -18.46 -2.70
C LYS A 104 4.65 -18.96 -2.64
N GLU A 105 5.00 -19.98 -3.42
CA GLU A 105 6.31 -20.64 -3.44
C GLU A 105 7.40 -19.68 -3.90
N TYR A 106 7.15 -18.97 -5.00
CA TYR A 106 8.06 -17.96 -5.53
C TYR A 106 7.89 -16.59 -4.88
N ASN A 107 7.01 -16.50 -3.86
CA ASN A 107 6.75 -15.29 -3.08
C ASN A 107 6.41 -14.06 -3.96
N PHE A 108 5.73 -14.28 -5.10
CA PHE A 108 5.35 -13.21 -6.03
C PHE A 108 4.63 -12.09 -5.30
N ILE A 109 3.73 -12.45 -4.39
CA ILE A 109 2.96 -11.52 -3.59
C ILE A 109 3.16 -11.85 -2.12
N SER A 110 4.18 -11.24 -1.52
CA SER A 110 4.56 -11.44 -0.11
C SER A 110 3.41 -11.23 0.87
N PRO A 111 3.48 -11.88 2.05
CA PRO A 111 2.55 -12.93 2.48
C PRO A 111 1.11 -12.40 2.47
N CYS A 112 0.42 -12.57 1.35
CA CYS A 112 -0.95 -12.15 1.22
C CYS A 112 -1.91 -13.34 1.20
N GLN A 113 -3.07 -13.17 1.85
CA GLN A 113 -4.14 -14.17 1.77
C GLN A 113 -4.79 -14.09 0.39
N LEU A 114 -4.52 -15.09 -0.45
CA LEU A 114 -5.14 -15.24 -1.76
C LEU A 114 -6.63 -15.59 -1.58
N ASP A 115 -7.49 -14.72 -2.07
CA ASP A 115 -8.94 -14.90 -2.15
C ASP A 115 -9.31 -15.15 -3.62
N SER A 116 -10.17 -16.13 -3.88
CA SER A 116 -10.70 -16.42 -5.22
C SER A 116 -11.87 -15.51 -5.61
N SER A 117 -12.26 -14.59 -4.72
CA SER A 117 -13.36 -13.65 -4.93
C SER A 117 -13.00 -12.61 -5.99
N ALA A 118 -13.75 -12.61 -7.09
CA ALA A 118 -13.58 -11.67 -8.20
C ALA A 118 -14.05 -10.25 -7.81
N ILE A 119 -13.20 -9.24 -8.08
CA ILE A 119 -13.64 -7.84 -8.26
C ILE A 119 -14.57 -7.81 -9.49
N PRO A 120 -15.59 -6.93 -9.59
CA PRO A 120 -16.35 -6.75 -10.82
C PRO A 120 -15.42 -6.46 -12.01
N GLY A 121 -15.34 -7.39 -12.97
CA GLY A 121 -14.40 -7.34 -14.11
C GLY A 121 -13.12 -8.16 -13.95
N ALA A 122 -12.89 -8.79 -12.80
CA ALA A 122 -11.76 -9.66 -12.48
C ALA A 122 -12.19 -11.13 -12.27
N SER A 123 -13.14 -11.61 -13.07
CA SER A 123 -13.56 -13.02 -13.04
C SER A 123 -12.38 -13.92 -13.44
N GLY A 124 -11.89 -14.75 -12.50
CA GLY A 124 -10.85 -15.77 -12.75
C GLY A 124 -9.48 -15.49 -12.13
N TYR A 125 -9.20 -14.28 -11.63
CA TYR A 125 -7.88 -13.93 -11.08
C TYR A 125 -7.82 -14.12 -9.56
N LYS A 126 -6.66 -14.53 -9.05
CA LYS A 126 -6.42 -14.65 -7.60
C LYS A 126 -6.11 -13.27 -7.03
N VAL A 127 -6.93 -12.81 -6.09
CA VAL A 127 -6.83 -11.47 -5.51
C VAL A 127 -6.12 -11.55 -4.16
N CYS A 128 -5.14 -10.68 -3.97
CA CYS A 128 -4.40 -10.50 -2.74
C CYS A 128 -4.96 -9.32 -1.95
N ARG A 129 -5.59 -9.58 -0.80
CA ARG A 129 -6.12 -8.52 0.08
C ARG A 129 -5.03 -7.98 1.01
N LEU A 130 -4.76 -6.69 0.89
CA LEU A 130 -3.83 -5.91 1.72
C LEU A 130 -4.59 -4.95 2.67
N PRO A 131 -3.95 -4.46 3.74
CA PRO A 131 -4.56 -3.45 4.63
C PRO A 131 -4.96 -2.13 3.96
N LEU A 132 -4.43 -1.84 2.76
CA LEU A 132 -4.69 -0.61 2.01
C LEU A 132 -5.62 -0.81 0.80
N GLY A 133 -5.87 -2.05 0.40
CA GLY A 133 -6.40 -2.34 -0.92
C GLY A 133 -6.32 -3.81 -1.29
N GLU A 134 -6.47 -4.09 -2.57
CA GLU A 134 -6.38 -5.41 -3.17
C GLU A 134 -5.40 -5.34 -4.34
N GLN A 135 -4.61 -6.38 -4.53
CA GLN A 135 -3.67 -6.48 -5.64
C GLN A 135 -3.86 -7.80 -6.37
N TYR A 136 -3.61 -7.81 -7.67
CA TYR A 136 -3.66 -9.03 -8.46
C TYR A 136 -2.78 -8.91 -9.68
N ILE A 137 -2.50 -10.07 -10.25
CA ILE A 137 -1.61 -10.27 -11.39
C ILE A 137 -2.45 -10.74 -12.56
N LYS A 138 -2.13 -10.24 -13.76
CA LYS A 138 -2.64 -10.77 -15.01
C LYS A 138 -1.49 -10.84 -16.00
N ILE A 139 -1.40 -11.95 -16.72
CA ILE A 139 -0.44 -12.11 -17.80
C ILE A 139 -1.26 -12.30 -19.07
N VAL A 140 -0.96 -11.58 -20.13
CA VAL A 140 -1.75 -11.65 -21.37
C VAL A 140 -0.82 -11.93 -22.54
N PRO A 141 -1.05 -13.00 -23.33
CA PRO A 141 -0.29 -13.19 -24.57
C PRO A 141 -0.57 -12.04 -25.53
N MET A 142 0.48 -11.50 -26.15
CA MET A 142 0.31 -10.43 -27.13
C MET A 142 -0.14 -10.99 -28.48
N GLU A 143 -1.28 -10.52 -28.96
CA GLU A 143 -1.83 -10.95 -30.24
C GLU A 143 -0.84 -10.66 -31.39
N GLY A 144 -0.56 -11.68 -32.20
CA GLY A 144 0.33 -11.56 -33.36
C GLY A 144 1.83 -11.58 -33.04
N ARG A 145 2.26 -11.88 -31.81
CA ARG A 145 3.68 -12.06 -31.48
C ARG A 145 3.91 -13.30 -30.61
N GLU A 146 4.64 -14.27 -31.15
CA GLU A 146 5.03 -15.47 -30.42
C GLU A 146 5.97 -15.14 -29.26
N ASN A 147 5.79 -15.83 -28.13
CA ASN A 147 6.58 -15.72 -26.91
C ASN A 147 6.64 -14.31 -26.28
N MET A 148 5.70 -13.42 -26.63
CA MET A 148 5.59 -12.10 -26.00
C MET A 148 4.35 -12.03 -25.11
N TYR A 149 4.56 -11.59 -23.88
CA TYR A 149 3.53 -11.48 -22.86
C TYR A 149 3.51 -10.08 -22.25
N SER A 150 2.31 -9.58 -21.98
CA SER A 150 2.05 -8.38 -21.18
C SER A 150 1.83 -8.81 -19.74
N TYR A 151 2.76 -8.44 -18.86
CA TYR A 151 2.69 -8.66 -17.42
C TYR A 151 2.04 -7.44 -16.78
N MET A 152 0.80 -7.60 -16.35
CA MET A 152 0.01 -6.55 -15.73
C MET A 152 -0.10 -6.77 -14.23
N TYR A 153 0.32 -5.78 -13.45
CA TYR A 153 0.18 -5.74 -12.02
C TYR A 153 -0.83 -4.67 -11.61
N PHE A 154 -1.89 -5.10 -10.91
CA PHE A 154 -2.98 -4.24 -10.49
C PHE A 154 -2.89 -3.99 -8.99
N VAL A 155 -2.95 -2.71 -8.60
CA VAL A 155 -3.06 -2.27 -7.21
C VAL A 155 -4.32 -1.43 -7.07
N THR A 156 -5.36 -2.02 -6.50
CA THR A 156 -6.66 -1.40 -6.28
C THR A 156 -6.73 -0.90 -4.84
N LEU A 157 -6.84 0.40 -4.64
CA LEU A 157 -7.01 0.99 -3.32
C LEU A 157 -8.49 0.96 -2.91
N THR A 158 -8.74 0.71 -1.62
CA THR A 158 -10.08 0.90 -1.06
C THR A 158 -10.43 2.39 -1.04
N PRO A 159 -11.73 2.76 -1.14
CA PRO A 159 -12.16 4.16 -1.08
C PRO A 159 -11.65 4.92 0.15
N SER A 160 -11.57 4.24 1.30
CA SER A 160 -11.04 4.78 2.55
C SER A 160 -9.54 5.14 2.51
N ASN A 161 -8.78 4.59 1.57
CA ASN A 161 -7.34 4.79 1.43
C ASN A 161 -6.98 5.54 0.14
N ALA A 162 -7.94 6.19 -0.54
CA ALA A 162 -7.70 6.91 -1.79
C ALA A 162 -6.61 7.99 -1.67
N GLU A 163 -6.41 8.58 -0.49
CA GLU A 163 -5.33 9.53 -0.19
C GLU A 163 -3.92 8.96 -0.48
N VAL A 164 -3.75 7.64 -0.31
CA VAL A 164 -2.48 6.93 -0.51
C VAL A 164 -2.03 6.94 -1.97
N CYS A 165 -2.96 7.05 -2.92
CA CYS A 165 -2.61 6.99 -4.34
C CYS A 165 -1.59 8.08 -4.71
N SER A 166 -1.68 9.27 -4.14
CA SER A 166 -0.72 10.36 -4.40
C SER A 166 0.70 9.95 -4.02
N ALA A 167 0.88 9.39 -2.83
CA ALA A 167 2.16 8.92 -2.32
C ALA A 167 2.73 7.72 -3.09
N LEU A 168 1.86 6.84 -3.57
CA LEU A 168 2.28 5.71 -4.39
C LEU A 168 2.73 6.15 -5.78
N LEU A 169 2.02 7.09 -6.41
CA LEU A 169 2.40 7.61 -7.74
C LEU A 169 3.68 8.44 -7.71
N THR A 170 3.95 9.14 -6.61
CA THR A 170 5.16 9.95 -6.43
C THR A 170 6.33 9.17 -5.83
N ALA A 171 6.24 7.84 -5.74
CA ALA A 171 7.24 6.99 -5.12
C ALA A 171 8.60 6.91 -5.84
N GLY A 172 8.72 7.50 -7.04
CA GLY A 172 9.94 7.52 -7.85
C GLY A 172 10.19 6.21 -8.59
N TRP A 173 9.16 5.61 -9.20
CA TRP A 173 9.27 4.32 -9.90
C TRP A 173 10.32 4.31 -11.02
N GLU A 174 10.66 5.48 -11.55
CA GLU A 174 11.69 5.67 -12.56
C GLU A 174 13.10 5.36 -12.06
N GLU A 175 13.37 5.58 -10.77
CA GLU A 175 14.66 5.28 -10.14
C GLU A 175 14.71 3.83 -9.60
N LEU A 176 13.54 3.27 -9.30
CA LEU A 176 13.42 1.95 -8.65
C LEU A 176 13.45 0.78 -9.64
N LEU A 177 13.07 1.04 -10.89
CA LEU A 177 13.00 0.04 -11.95
C LEU A 177 14.04 0.37 -13.04
N PRO A 178 14.64 -0.65 -13.70
CA PRO A 178 15.55 -0.41 -14.81
C PRO A 178 14.88 0.39 -15.94
N ASN A 179 15.62 1.32 -16.54
CA ASN A 179 15.11 2.16 -17.64
C ASN A 179 14.58 1.34 -18.83
N ASP A 180 15.11 0.14 -19.05
CA ASP A 180 14.69 -0.71 -20.17
C ASP A 180 13.24 -1.18 -20.03
N TRP A 181 12.73 -1.33 -18.81
CA TRP A 181 11.36 -1.80 -18.56
C TRP A 181 10.34 -0.79 -19.07
N TRP A 182 10.69 0.47 -18.96
CA TRP A 182 9.89 1.60 -19.36
C TRP A 182 9.83 1.80 -20.88
N THR A 183 10.77 1.23 -21.64
CA THR A 183 10.75 1.27 -23.12
C THR A 183 9.56 0.50 -23.70
N ARG A 184 9.09 -0.53 -22.98
CA ARG A 184 7.95 -1.37 -23.36
C ARG A 184 6.97 -1.53 -22.22
N GLY A 185 7.00 -0.57 -21.30
CA GLY A 185 6.16 -0.53 -20.11
C GLY A 185 5.30 0.71 -20.10
N LYS A 186 4.17 0.61 -19.42
CA LYS A 186 3.29 1.74 -19.14
C LYS A 186 2.74 1.63 -17.73
N MET A 187 2.56 2.78 -17.10
CA MET A 187 1.88 2.92 -15.82
C MET A 187 0.74 3.91 -15.98
N TRP A 188 -0.45 3.49 -15.56
CA TRP A 188 -1.63 4.33 -15.62
C TRP A 188 -2.52 4.07 -14.42
N ILE A 189 -3.40 5.03 -14.19
CA ILE A 189 -4.39 4.97 -13.14
C ILE A 189 -5.77 4.94 -13.77
N THR A 190 -6.68 4.19 -13.17
CA THR A 190 -8.06 4.07 -13.62
C THR A 190 -9.02 4.04 -12.44
N SER A 191 -10.19 4.62 -12.64
CA SER A 191 -11.30 4.70 -11.70
C SER A 191 -12.60 4.84 -12.49
N GLN A 192 -13.72 4.93 -11.78
CA GLN A 192 -15.02 5.27 -12.39
C GLN A 192 -15.03 6.66 -13.04
N ASN A 193 -14.16 7.57 -12.58
CA ASN A 193 -14.11 8.96 -13.05
C ASN A 193 -13.26 9.15 -14.32
N GLY A 194 -12.58 8.09 -14.77
CA GLY A 194 -11.71 8.13 -15.94
C GLY A 194 -10.40 7.38 -15.74
N SER A 195 -9.57 7.40 -16.77
CA SER A 195 -8.24 6.80 -16.78
C SER A 195 -7.20 7.78 -17.29
N GLU A 196 -5.97 7.67 -16.79
CA GLU A 196 -4.88 8.55 -17.20
C GLU A 196 -3.53 7.84 -17.13
N THR A 197 -2.77 7.96 -18.23
CA THR A 197 -1.44 7.36 -18.34
C THR A 197 -0.39 8.31 -17.76
N LEU A 198 0.39 7.80 -16.82
CA LEU A 198 1.42 8.55 -16.09
C LEU A 198 2.81 8.26 -16.64
N TYR A 199 2.98 7.07 -17.21
CA TYR A 199 4.21 6.61 -17.84
C TYR A 199 3.85 5.71 -19.03
N GLY A 200 4.56 5.82 -20.15
CA GLY A 200 4.39 4.94 -21.30
C GLY A 200 5.27 5.32 -22.49
N GLN A 201 5.18 4.55 -23.58
CA GLN A 201 5.99 4.77 -24.80
C GLN A 201 5.85 6.17 -25.42
N THR A 202 4.72 6.86 -25.18
CA THR A 202 4.47 8.22 -25.67
C THR A 202 5.14 9.30 -24.80
N TYR A 203 5.61 8.95 -23.61
CA TYR A 203 6.20 9.87 -22.63
C TYR A 203 7.66 9.49 -22.39
N THR A 204 8.57 10.06 -23.18
CA THR A 204 10.03 9.91 -23.00
C THR A 204 10.55 10.57 -21.72
N ILE A 205 9.77 11.47 -21.11
CA ILE A 205 10.07 12.12 -19.83
C ILE A 205 8.94 11.83 -18.84
N PRO A 206 9.25 11.30 -17.65
CA PRO A 206 8.24 11.06 -16.62
C PRO A 206 7.51 12.35 -16.23
N ARG A 207 6.20 12.26 -16.04
CA ARG A 207 5.39 13.41 -15.60
C ARG A 207 5.84 13.91 -14.23
N SER A 208 5.77 15.22 -13.99
CA SER A 208 6.19 15.82 -12.72
C SER A 208 5.40 15.27 -11.53
N MET A 209 6.01 15.25 -10.34
CA MET A 209 5.34 14.78 -9.11
C MET A 209 4.04 15.55 -8.83
N ALA A 210 4.04 16.86 -9.08
CA ALA A 210 2.87 17.71 -8.93
C ALA A 210 1.73 17.30 -9.88
N TYR A 211 2.06 16.89 -11.11
CA TYR A 211 1.07 16.36 -12.06
C TYR A 211 0.46 15.06 -11.53
N LYS A 212 1.29 14.09 -11.16
CA LYS A 212 0.86 12.78 -10.64
C LYS A 212 -0.08 12.92 -9.43
N SER A 213 0.25 13.82 -8.51
CA SER A 213 -0.61 14.10 -7.34
C SER A 213 -1.96 14.72 -7.72
N LYS A 214 -1.99 15.63 -8.70
CA LYS A 214 -3.24 16.23 -9.19
C LYS A 214 -4.12 15.21 -9.90
N VAL A 215 -3.53 14.34 -10.71
CA VAL A 215 -4.23 13.24 -11.40
C VAL A 215 -4.89 12.33 -10.39
N CYS A 216 -4.16 11.91 -9.34
CA CYS A 216 -4.73 11.13 -8.26
C CYS A 216 -5.94 11.81 -7.60
N ALA A 217 -5.81 13.09 -7.28
CA ALA A 217 -6.88 13.88 -6.68
C ALA A 217 -8.07 14.13 -7.64
N LYS A 218 -7.88 13.99 -8.96
CA LYS A 218 -8.97 14.09 -9.94
C LYS A 218 -9.69 12.75 -10.12
N ILE A 219 -8.92 11.68 -10.21
CA ILE A 219 -9.43 10.35 -10.59
C ILE A 219 -9.95 9.56 -9.38
N CYS A 220 -9.34 9.74 -8.21
CA CYS A 220 -9.61 8.91 -7.03
C CYS A 220 -10.32 9.64 -5.88
N LYS A 221 -10.45 10.97 -5.93
CA LYS A 221 -11.04 11.77 -4.83
C LYS A 221 -12.51 11.46 -4.54
N ASP A 222 -13.30 11.15 -5.57
CA ASP A 222 -14.73 10.83 -5.44
C ASP A 222 -15.03 9.36 -5.83
N SER A 223 -14.01 8.49 -5.85
CA SER A 223 -14.24 7.10 -6.26
C SER A 223 -14.98 6.33 -5.17
N LEU A 224 -16.28 6.15 -5.38
CA LEU A 224 -17.14 5.35 -4.51
C LEU A 224 -16.88 3.83 -4.59
N LYS A 225 -16.14 3.34 -5.60
CA LYS A 225 -15.96 1.89 -5.82
C LYS A 225 -14.50 1.43 -5.86
N TYR A 226 -13.62 2.05 -6.64
CA TYR A 226 -12.23 1.62 -6.75
C TYR A 226 -11.30 2.68 -7.37
N CYS A 227 -10.04 2.70 -6.94
CA CYS A 227 -8.96 3.47 -7.54
C CYS A 227 -7.81 2.50 -7.82
N THR A 228 -7.56 2.19 -9.09
CA THR A 228 -6.61 1.14 -9.47
C THR A 228 -5.43 1.73 -10.22
N ILE A 229 -4.22 1.44 -9.73
CA ILE A 229 -2.95 1.74 -10.39
C ILE A 229 -2.50 0.46 -11.07
N ILE A 230 -2.13 0.58 -12.34
CA ILE A 230 -1.76 -0.55 -13.18
C ILE A 230 -0.36 -0.32 -13.71
N PHE A 231 0.48 -1.33 -13.53
CA PHE A 231 1.79 -1.44 -14.16
C PHE A 231 1.68 -2.52 -15.23
N ASP A 232 2.05 -2.21 -16.47
CA ASP A 232 2.05 -3.17 -17.58
C ASP A 232 3.41 -3.13 -18.23
N PHE A 233 4.08 -4.27 -18.25
CA PHE A 233 5.38 -4.45 -18.85
C PHE A 233 5.31 -5.58 -19.85
N VAL A 234 5.92 -5.37 -21.00
CA VAL A 234 6.02 -6.41 -22.02
C VAL A 234 7.34 -7.16 -21.83
N GLY A 235 7.25 -8.46 -21.63
CA GLY A 235 8.38 -9.38 -21.54
C GLY A 235 8.34 -10.47 -22.60
N TYR A 236 9.44 -11.21 -22.67
CA TYR A 236 9.56 -12.44 -23.46
C TYR A 236 9.59 -13.63 -22.52
N ASN A 237 9.00 -14.73 -22.96
CA ASN A 237 9.14 -16.02 -22.29
C ASN A 237 10.33 -16.77 -22.87
#